data_AF-A0A374UJM1-F1
#
_entry.id   AF-A0A374UJM1-F1
#
_cell.length_a   1.000
_cell.length_b   1.000
_cell.length_c   1.000
_cell.angle_alpha   90.00
_cell.angle_beta   90.00
_cell.angle_gamma   90.00
#
_symmetry.space_group_name_H-M   'P 1'
#
loop_
_entity.id
_entity.type
_entity.pdbx_description
1 polymer ?
#
loop_
_entity_poly.entity_id
_entity_poly.type
_entity_poly.pdbx_seq_one_letter_code
_entity_poly.pdbx_strand_id
1 'polypeptide(L)' 'MELKEKITLDMLTKDSVSVLRQKFINLGGEDVQVGENVRNAYTNCESDREILRKQLSEEYFNAVIAVWGN' A
#
# COMPACT_ATOMS: atom_id res chain seq x y z
N MET A 1 -1.60 -22.47 -8.07
CA MET A 1 -0.60 -21.56 -7.46
C MET A 1 -1.29 -20.24 -7.24
N GLU A 2 -1.53 -19.88 -5.98
CA GLU A 2 -2.27 -18.67 -5.63
C GLU A 2 -1.29 -17.50 -5.52
N LEU A 3 -1.61 -16.38 -6.18
CA LEU A 3 -0.84 -15.15 -6.12
C LEU A 3 -1.47 -14.24 -5.05
N LYS A 4 -0.74 -13.96 -3.97
CA LYS A 4 -1.16 -13.05 -2.91
C LYS A 4 -0.48 -11.69 -3.08
N GLU A 5 -1.23 -10.61 -2.98
CA GLU A 5 -0.67 -9.25 -2.90
C GLU A 5 -0.61 -8.80 -1.44
N LYS A 6 0.54 -8.27 -1.03
CA LYS A 6 0.73 -7.62 0.26
C LYS A 6 0.99 -6.14 0.03
N ILE A 7 0.23 -5.30 0.70
CA ILE A 7 0.41 -3.84 0.72
C ILE A 7 1.05 -3.47 2.06
N THR A 8 2.08 -2.63 2.03
CA THR A 8 2.70 -2.04 3.22
C THR A 8 2.64 -0.52 3.08
N LEU A 9 2.05 0.14 4.08
CA LEU A 9 2.14 1.59 4.23
C LEU A 9 3.43 1.89 5.01
N ASP A 10 4.38 2.50 4.34
CA ASP A 10 5.71 2.80 4.85
C ASP A 10 5.93 4.32 4.92
N MET A 11 6.79 4.77 5.83
CA MET A 11 7.07 6.20 6.03
C MET A 11 5.80 7.07 6.14
N LEU A 12 4.73 6.53 6.74
CA LEU A 12 3.46 7.24 6.92
C LEU A 12 3.65 8.36 7.95
N THR A 13 3.63 9.59 7.45
CA THR A 13 3.71 10.83 8.23
C THR A 13 2.47 11.69 7.96
N LYS A 14 2.37 12.87 8.57
CA LYS A 14 1.29 13.82 8.28
C LYS A 14 1.32 14.38 6.86
N ASP A 15 2.49 14.37 6.22
CA ASP A 15 2.71 15.04 4.95
C ASP A 15 2.78 14.06 3.77
N SER A 16 3.10 12.80 4.02
CA SER A 16 3.31 11.81 2.96
C SER A 16 3.19 10.36 3.43
N VAL A 17 3.07 9.45 2.47
CA VAL A 17 3.11 8.00 2.67
C VAL A 17 3.78 7.33 1.47
N SER A 18 4.53 6.27 1.71
CA SER A 18 5.01 5.35 0.67
C SER A 18 4.17 4.07 0.69
N VAL A 19 3.50 3.76 -0.40
CA VAL A 19 2.77 2.49 -0.57
C VAL A 19 3.69 1.50 -1.28
N LEU A 20 4.05 0.42 -0.60
CA LEU A 20 4.82 -0.69 -1.15
C LEU A 20 3.87 -1.86 -1.45
N ARG A 21 3.92 -2.37 -2.69
CA ARG A 21 3.19 -3.55 -3.15
C ARG A 21 4.14 -4.68 -3.48
N GLN A 22 3.86 -5.84 -2.92
CA GLN A 22 4.65 -7.05 -3.08
C GLN A 22 3.74 -8.21 -3.46
N LYS A 23 4.22 -9.11 -4.31
CA LYS A 23 3.48 -10.29 -4.75
C LYS A 23 4.16 -11.54 -4.22
N PHE A 24 3.36 -12.47 -3.69
CA PHE A 24 3.81 -13.71 -3.09
C PHE A 24 3.07 -14.89 -3.69
N ILE A 25 3.74 -16.04 -3.69
CA ILE A 25 3.20 -17.34 -4.09
C ILE A 25 3.46 -18.33 -2.96
N ASN A 26 2.53 -19.25 -2.72
CA ASN A 26 2.80 -20.33 -1.77
C ASN A 26 3.53 -21.48 -2.48
N LEU A 27 4.73 -21.80 -2.01
CA LEU A 27 5.55 -22.93 -2.47
C LEU A 27 5.81 -23.85 -1.28
N GLY A 28 5.10 -24.98 -1.23
CA GLY A 28 5.32 -25.99 -0.20
C GLY A 28 5.04 -25.50 1.22
N GLY A 29 4.14 -24.54 1.41
CA GLY A 29 3.81 -23.95 2.71
C GLY A 29 4.52 -22.63 3.02
N GLU A 30 5.53 -22.25 2.24
CA GLU A 30 6.23 -20.98 2.40
C GLU A 30 5.76 -19.94 1.38
N ASP A 31 5.47 -18.72 1.83
CA ASP A 31 5.14 -17.60 0.95
C ASP A 31 6.43 -16.97 0.40
N VAL A 32 6.73 -17.21 -0.88
CA VAL A 32 7.92 -16.71 -1.57
C VAL A 32 7.57 -15.48 -2.40
N GLN A 33 8.35 -14.41 -2.27
CA GLN A 33 8.14 -13.21 -3.08
C GLN A 33 8.46 -13.49 -4.55
N VAL A 34 7.61 -13.01 -5.45
CA VAL A 34 7.83 -13.04 -6.89
C VAL A 34 7.68 -11.66 -7.51
N GLY A 35 8.52 -11.39 -8.51
CA GLY A 35 8.58 -10.09 -9.17
C GLY A 35 9.21 -9.00 -8.31
N GLU A 36 9.18 -7.78 -8.84
CA GLU A 36 9.78 -6.62 -8.20
C GLU A 36 8.82 -5.92 -7.24
N ASN A 37 9.41 -5.16 -6.31
CA ASN A 37 8.69 -4.26 -5.44
C ASN A 37 8.15 -3.08 -6.28
N VAL A 38 6.85 -2.81 -6.18
CA VAL A 38 6.27 -1.57 -6.72
C VAL A 38 6.06 -0.61 -5.57
N ARG A 39 6.76 0.54 -5.61
CA ARG A 39 6.66 1.59 -4.59
C ARG A 39 6.18 2.89 -5.21
N ASN A 40 5.13 3.47 -4.63
CA ASN A 40 4.61 4.78 -5.00
C ASN A 40 4.57 5.66 -3.75
N ALA A 41 5.11 6.87 -3.86
CA ALA A 41 5.01 7.88 -2.81
C ALA A 41 3.85 8.82 -3.13
N TYR A 42 3.13 9.21 -2.09
CA TYR A 42 2.00 10.12 -2.15
C TYR A 42 2.18 11.19 -1.08
N THR A 43 1.70 12.38 -1.39
CA THR A 43 1.70 13.53 -0.49
C THR A 43 0.29 13.78 0.02
N ASN A 44 0.18 14.43 1.18
CA ASN A 44 -1.11 14.81 1.76
C ASN A 44 -1.74 15.99 1.00
N CYS A 45 -2.03 15.79 -0.28
CA CYS A 45 -2.75 16.72 -1.15
C CYS A 45 -4.04 16.07 -1.69
N GLU A 46 -4.98 16.89 -2.15
CA GLU A 46 -6.30 16.43 -2.58
C GLU A 46 -6.23 15.39 -3.72
N SER A 47 -5.38 15.62 -4.72
CA SER A 47 -5.24 14.71 -5.86
C SER A 47 -4.73 13.33 -5.44
N ASP A 48 -3.75 13.28 -4.55
CA ASP A 48 -3.15 12.03 -4.09
C ASP A 48 -4.12 11.28 -3.16
N ARG A 49 -4.90 11.99 -2.33
CA ARG A 49 -5.99 11.40 -1.54
C ARG A 49 -7.02 10.70 -2.43
N GLU A 50 -7.40 11.31 -3.57
CA GLU A 50 -8.31 10.67 -4.52
C GLU A 50 -7.71 9.42 -5.19
N ILE A 51 -6.41 9.46 -5.53
CA ILE A 51 -5.72 8.30 -6.10
C ILE A 51 -5.67 7.16 -5.09
N LEU A 52 -5.29 7.44 -3.84
CA LEU A 52 -5.24 6.46 -2.76
C LEU A 52 -6.61 5.83 -2.50
N ARG A 53 -7.69 6.62 -2.51
CA ARG A 53 -9.06 6.11 -2.33
C ARG A 53 -9.47 5.11 -3.41
N LYS A 54 -8.96 5.26 -4.64
CA LYS A 54 -9.24 4.36 -5.77
C LYS A 54 -8.33 3.12 -5.77
N GLN A 55 -7.11 3.24 -5.23
CA GLN A 55 -6.08 2.21 -5.34
C GLN A 55 -5.96 1.32 -4.09
N LEU A 56 -6.35 1.81 -2.92
CA LEU A 56 -6.28 1.09 -1.66
C LEU A 56 -7.66 0.53 -1.28
N SER A 57 -7.65 -0.55 -0.51
CA SER A 57 -8.87 -0.95 0.20
C SER A 57 -9.25 0.13 1.23
N GLU A 58 -10.51 0.09 1.67
CA GLU A 58 -11.02 1.01 2.68
C GLU A 58 -10.20 0.98 3.98
N GLU A 59 -9.72 -0.20 4.40
CA GLU A 59 -8.87 -0.36 5.58
C GLU A 59 -7.55 0.43 5.46
N TYR A 60 -6.80 0.23 4.37
CA TYR A 60 -5.53 0.93 4.17
C TYR A 60 -5.75 2.43 3.94
N PHE A 61 -6.79 2.81 3.20
CA PHE A 61 -7.12 4.21 2.98
C PHE A 61 -7.44 4.92 4.30
N ASN A 62 -8.30 4.33 5.13
CA ASN A 62 -8.66 4.88 6.43
C ASN A 62 -7.45 5.01 7.37
N ALA A 63 -6.50 4.06 7.31
CA ALA A 63 -5.25 4.16 8.07
C ALA A 63 -4.41 5.38 7.67
N VAL A 64 -4.33 5.69 6.37
CA VAL A 64 -3.63 6.90 5.88
C VAL A 64 -4.37 8.16 6.33
N ILE A 65 -5.69 8.23 6.12
CA ILE A 65 -6.50 9.41 6.45
C ILE A 65 -6.51 9.67 7.97
N ALA A 66 -6.47 8.63 8.80
CA ALA A 66 -6.36 8.78 10.25
C ALA A 66 -5.09 9.55 10.69
N VAL A 67 -3.99 9.41 9.96
CA VAL A 67 -2.74 10.15 10.24
C VAL A 67 -2.75 11.54 9.60
N TRP A 68 -3.28 11.64 8.38
CA TRP A 68 -3.30 12.88 7.61
C TRP A 68 -4.31 13.91 8.11
N GLY A 69 -5.34 13.47 8.84
CA GLY A 69 -6.42 14.33 9.30
C GLY A 69 -7.28 14.86 8.16
N ASN A 70 -8.26 15.71 8.50
CA ASN A 70 -9.05 16.42 7.50
C ASN A 70 -8.23 17.52 6.84
#